data_AF-A0A447TNH6-F1
#
_entry.id   AF-A0A447TNH6-F1
#
_cell.length_a   1.000
_cell.length_b   1.000
_cell.length_c   1.000
_cell.angle_alpha   90.00
_cell.angle_beta   90.00
_cell.angle_gamma   90.00
#
_symmetry.space_group_name_H-M   'P 1'
#
loop_
_entity.id
_entity.type
_entity.pdbx_description
1 polymer ?
#
loop_
_entity_poly.entity_id
_entity_poly.type
_entity_poly.pdbx_seq_one_letter_code
_entity_poly.pdbx_strand_id
1 'polypeptide(L)' 'MQGASNEFDEELFLAGEITPVFFGTALGNFGVDHMLDGLVAWAPAPMPRQTDTRTVEASEEKFTGFCL' A
#
# COMPACT_ATOMS: atom_id res chain seq x y z
N MET A 1 -1.60 -4.94 -27.87
CA MET A 1 -2.90 -4.60 -27.28
C MET A 1 -2.60 -3.75 -26.05
N GLN A 2 -2.44 -2.44 -26.21
CA GLN A 2 -2.38 -1.52 -25.07
C GLN A 2 -3.79 -1.51 -24.47
N GLY A 3 -3.97 -2.26 -23.38
CA GLY A 3 -5.19 -2.21 -22.59
C GLY A 3 -5.36 -0.78 -22.06
N ALA A 4 -6.60 -0.33 -21.97
CA ALA A 4 -7.01 0.99 -21.50
C ALA A 4 -6.74 1.19 -19.99
N SER A 5 -5.50 0.98 -19.57
CA SER A 5 -5.02 1.16 -18.20
C SER A 5 -3.99 2.28 -18.21
N ASN A 6 -4.07 3.17 -17.21
CA ASN A 6 -3.00 4.11 -16.93
C ASN A 6 -1.69 3.33 -16.68
N GLU A 7 -0.56 3.92 -17.05
CA GLU A 7 0.74 3.42 -16.58
C GLU A 7 0.78 3.50 -15.05
N PHE A 8 1.53 2.60 -14.42
CA PHE A 8 1.68 2.63 -12.98
C PHE A 8 2.54 3.85 -12.59
N ASP A 9 2.02 4.63 -11.64
CA ASP A 9 2.67 5.79 -11.05
C ASP A 9 2.60 5.65 -9.53
N GLU A 10 3.78 5.60 -8.89
CA GLU A 10 3.87 5.36 -7.45
C GLU A 10 3.32 6.52 -6.63
N GLU A 11 3.48 7.78 -7.08
CA GLU A 11 2.96 8.95 -6.38
C GLU A 11 1.43 8.95 -6.40
N LEU A 12 0.83 8.68 -7.57
CA LEU A 12 -0.63 8.58 -7.70
C LEU A 12 -1.20 7.38 -6.91
N PHE A 13 -0.44 6.28 -6.80
CA PHE A 13 -0.83 5.14 -5.98
C PHE A 13 -0.84 5.49 -4.48
N LEU A 14 0.23 6.13 -3.99
CA LEU A 14 0.32 6.56 -2.58
C LEU A 14 -0.70 7.65 -2.23
N ALA A 15 -1.09 8.47 -3.21
CA ALA A 15 -2.19 9.43 -3.08
C ALA A 15 -3.59 8.77 -3.12
N GLY A 16 -3.68 7.48 -3.47
CA GLY A 16 -4.94 6.74 -3.59
C GLY A 16 -5.74 7.09 -4.85
N GLU A 17 -5.10 7.66 -5.87
CA GLU A 17 -5.74 8.09 -7.12
C GLU A 17 -5.77 6.98 -8.18
N ILE A 18 -4.84 6.03 -8.10
CA ILE A 18 -4.80 4.84 -8.94
C ILE A 18 -4.64 3.56 -8.11
N THR A 19 -4.98 2.41 -8.70
CA THR A 19 -4.79 1.11 -8.06
C THR A 19 -4.19 0.13 -9.07
N PRO A 20 -3.02 -0.49 -8.77
CA PRO A 20 -2.44 -1.49 -9.66
C PRO A 20 -3.32 -2.74 -9.71
N VAL A 21 -3.58 -3.24 -10.92
CA VAL A 21 -4.45 -4.40 -11.16
C VAL A 21 -3.62 -5.62 -11.51
N PHE A 22 -3.85 -6.71 -10.76
CA PHE A 22 -3.21 -8.01 -10.98
C PHE A 22 -4.27 -9.05 -11.39
N PHE A 23 -3.91 -9.96 -12.29
CA PHE A 23 -4.76 -11.08 -12.70
C PHE A 23 -4.17 -12.41 -12.23
N GLY A 24 -5.00 -13.24 -11.59
CA GLY A 24 -4.55 -14.52 -11.05
C GLY A 24 -5.68 -15.36 -10.44
N THR A 25 -5.31 -16.48 -9.82
CA THR A 25 -6.22 -17.31 -9.02
C THR A 25 -5.55 -17.65 -7.70
N ALA A 26 -6.18 -17.23 -6.60
CA ALA A 26 -5.70 -17.55 -5.25
C ALA A 26 -5.79 -19.05 -4.96
N LEU A 27 -6.87 -19.71 -5.40
CA LEU A 27 -7.06 -21.15 -5.20
C LEU A 27 -6.01 -21.99 -5.95
N GLY A 28 -5.62 -21.54 -7.14
CA GLY A 28 -4.58 -22.18 -7.94
C GLY A 28 -3.16 -21.69 -7.61
N ASN A 29 -3.01 -20.78 -6.64
CA ASN A 29 -1.76 -20.13 -6.29
C ASN A 29 -0.99 -19.55 -7.49
N PHE A 30 -1.72 -18.87 -8.39
CA PHE A 30 -1.17 -18.27 -9.61
C PHE A 30 -1.35 -16.75 -9.60
N GLY A 31 -0.27 -16.00 -9.80
CA GLY A 31 -0.24 -14.52 -9.83
C GLY A 31 -0.21 -13.85 -8.46
N VAL A 32 -0.20 -14.62 -7.37
CA VAL A 32 -0.13 -14.11 -5.99
C VAL A 32 1.28 -13.57 -5.68
N ASP A 33 2.31 -14.21 -6.22
CA ASP A 33 3.70 -13.77 -6.15
C ASP A 33 3.88 -12.36 -6.73
N HIS A 34 3.38 -12.09 -7.93
CA HIS A 34 3.47 -10.75 -8.52
C HIS A 34 2.74 -9.68 -7.69
N MET A 35 1.60 -10.02 -7.09
CA MET A 35 0.89 -9.11 -6.19
C MET A 35 1.71 -8.83 -4.92
N LEU A 36 2.30 -9.87 -4.32
CA LEU A 36 3.13 -9.74 -3.12
C LEU A 36 4.42 -8.96 -3.40
N ASP A 37 5.07 -9.17 -4.55
CA ASP A 37 6.25 -8.42 -4.96
C ASP A 37 5.91 -6.92 -5.12
N GLY A 38 4.78 -6.61 -5.77
CA GLY A 38 4.29 -5.24 -5.87
C GLY A 38 3.94 -4.62 -4.51
N LEU A 39 3.34 -5.42 -3.62
CA LEU A 39 3.02 -4.98 -2.25
C LEU A 39 4.30 -4.62 -1.48
N VAL A 40 5.33 -5.46 -1.52
CA VAL A 40 6.60 -5.19 -0.84
C VAL A 40 7.32 -3.98 -1.44
N ALA A 41 7.23 -3.81 -2.76
CA ALA A 41 7.93 -2.73 -3.46
C ALA A 41 7.30 -1.35 -3.22
N TRP A 42 5.97 -1.25 -3.18
CA TRP A 42 5.27 0.04 -3.28
C TRP A 42 4.40 0.38 -2.08
N ALA A 43 4.02 -0.59 -1.24
CA ALA A 43 3.17 -0.29 -0.09
C ALA A 43 3.92 0.63 0.89
N PRO A 44 3.23 1.63 1.46
CA PRO A 44 3.85 2.52 2.43
C PRO A 44 4.23 1.75 3.71
N ALA A 45 5.35 2.15 4.30
CA ALA A 45 5.72 1.75 5.65
C ALA A 45 4.72 2.32 6.68
N PRO A 46 4.82 1.95 7.98
CA PRO A 46 3.98 2.56 9.01
C PRO A 46 3.96 4.09 8.94
N MET A 47 2.77 4.66 8.74
CA MET A 47 2.59 6.09 8.52
C MET A 47 2.31 6.83 9.83
N PRO A 48 2.60 8.15 9.90
CA PRO A 48 2.23 8.97 11.04
C PRO A 48 0.72 9.00 11.27
N ARG A 49 0.31 9.14 12.54
CA ARG A 49 -1.10 9.16 12.93
C ARG A 49 -1.43 10.48 13.62
N GLN A 50 -2.51 11.14 13.18
CA GLN A 50 -3.02 12.33 13.85
C GLN A 50 -3.77 11.97 15.13
N THR A 51 -3.53 12.73 16.19
CA THR A 51 -4.32 12.72 17.44
C THR A 51 -4.92 14.12 17.67
N ASP A 52 -5.65 14.28 18.78
CA ASP A 52 -6.20 15.56 19.23
C ASP A 52 -5.14 16.60 19.64
N THR A 53 -3.94 16.14 19.99
CA THR A 53 -2.87 16.97 20.57
C THR A 53 -1.70 17.17 19.63
N ARG A 54 -1.32 16.14 18.87
CA ARG A 54 -0.16 16.17 17.98
C ARG A 54 -0.21 15.05 16.93
N THR A 55 0.69 15.11 15.96
CA THR A 55 1.00 13.96 15.12
C THR A 55 1.94 13.02 15.88
N VAL A 56 1.65 11.71 15.80
CA VAL A 56 2.52 10.64 16.32
C VAL A 56 3.27 10.03 15.14
N GLU A 57 4.59 10.16 15.15
CA GLU A 57 5.46 9.61 14.12
C GLU A 57 5.72 8.12 14.38
N ALA A 58 5.72 7.30 13.33
CA ALA A 58 5.96 5.87 13.46
C ALA A 58 7.38 5.52 13.93
N SER A 59 8.33 6.46 13.83
CA SER A 59 9.71 6.32 14.27
C SER A 59 9.94 6.68 15.74
N GLU A 60 8.91 7.05 16.50
CA GLU A 60 9.05 7.36 17.93
C GLU A 60 9.50 6.13 18.73
N GLU A 61 10.48 6.29 19.62
CA GLU A 61 10.96 5.20 20.50
C GLU A 61 9.89 4.75 21.52
N LYS A 62 8.99 5.67 21.89
CA LYS A 62 7.94 5.38 22.88
C LYS A 62 6.81 4.61 22.22
N PHE A 63 6.49 3.46 22.79
CA PHE A 63 5.35 2.65 22.35
C PHE A 63 4.03 3.43 22.43
N THR A 64 3.25 3.38 21.35
CA THR A 64 1.89 3.91 21.25
C THR A 64 1.02 2.95 20.45
N GLY A 65 -0.30 3.00 20.64
CA GLY A 65 -1.25 2.15 19.93
C GLY A 65 -2.69 2.59 20.18
N PHE A 66 -3.61 2.13 19.33
CA PHE A 66 -5.04 2.39 19.46
C PHE A 66 -5.83 1.11 19.19
N CYS A 67 -6.98 0.95 19.84
CA CYS A 67 -7.95 -0.09 19.50
C CYS A 67 -9.06 0.53 18.64
N LEU A 68 -9.46 -0.18 17.59
CA LEU A 68 -10.61 0.16 16.74
C LEU A 68 -11.92 -0.30 17.37
#